data_AF-A0A246S8A1-F1
#
_entry.id   AF-A0A246S8A1-F1
#
_cell.length_a   1.000
_cell.length_b   1.000
_cell.length_c   1.000
_cell.angle_alpha   90.00
_cell.angle_beta   90.00
_cell.angle_gamma   90.00
#
_symmetry.space_group_name_H-M   'P 1'
#
loop_
_entity.id
_entity.type
_entity.pdbx_description
1 polymer ?
#
loop_
_entity_poly.entity_id
_entity_poly.type
_entity_poly.pdbx_seq_one_letter_code
_entity_poly.pdbx_strand_id
1 'polypeptide(L)'
;MRYRVLLAEDAERDVEDLYRFIAARDGAETAERILTEIESACADLEEFPARGNIPKELASIGISEYRELHHKPWRMIYRIIGTDVVVYCVADGRRDMQAFLERRLIR
;
A
#
# COMPACT_ATOMS: atom_id res chain seq x y z
N MET A 1 10.81 0.48 19.89
CA MET A 1 10.15 1.72 19.47
C MET A 1 9.12 1.33 18.43
N ARG A 2 7.87 1.81 18.55
CA ARG A 2 6.84 1.60 17.53
C ARG A 2 6.90 2.75 16.53
N TYR A 3 6.85 2.42 15.25
CA TYR A 3 6.66 3.39 14.18
C TYR A 3 5.20 3.85 14.16
N ARG A 4 4.95 5.04 13.64
CA ARG A 4 3.60 5.53 13.37
C ARG A 4 3.28 5.29 11.90
N VAL A 5 2.20 4.59 11.60
CA VAL A 5 1.73 4.39 10.23
C VAL A 5 0.79 5.53 9.84
N LEU A 6 1.06 6.17 8.72
CA LEU A 6 0.31 7.28 8.15
C LEU A 6 -0.07 6.94 6.71
N LEU A 7 -1.29 7.29 6.30
CA LEU A 7 -1.68 7.22 4.90
C LEU A 7 -1.55 8.62 4.29
N ALA A 8 -0.98 8.71 3.09
CA ALA A 8 -1.15 9.90 2.27
C ALA A 8 -2.63 10.00 1.87
N GLU A 9 -3.14 11.22 1.66
CA GLU A 9 -4.53 11.47 1.21
C GLU A 9 -4.90 10.61 -0.01
N ASP A 10 -3.94 10.46 -0.90
CA ASP A 10 -4.05 9.65 -2.09
C ASP A 10 -4.21 8.15 -1.78
N ALA A 11 -3.47 7.62 -0.80
CA ALA A 11 -3.63 6.24 -0.34
C ALA A 11 -4.96 6.02 0.40
N GLU A 12 -5.48 7.02 1.11
CA GLU A 12 -6.81 6.95 1.73
C GLU A 12 -7.90 6.79 0.66
N ARG A 13 -7.81 7.58 -0.44
CA ARG A 13 -8.71 7.44 -1.60
C ARG A 13 -8.59 6.07 -2.26
N ASP A 14 -7.36 5.54 -2.40
CA ASP A 14 -7.15 4.20 -2.95
C ASP A 14 -7.90 3.13 -2.14
N VAL A 15 -7.86 3.22 -0.81
CA VAL A 15 -8.56 2.30 0.10
C VAL A 15 -10.08 2.46 -0.02
N GLU A 16 -10.58 3.71 -0.10
CA GLU A 16 -12.00 3.97 -0.28
C GLU A 16 -12.53 3.43 -1.62
N ASP A 17 -11.82 3.69 -2.71
CA ASP A 17 -12.18 3.20 -4.05
C ASP A 17 -12.13 1.67 -4.11
N LEU A 18 -11.15 1.07 -3.44
CA LEU A 18 -11.06 -0.37 -3.28
C LEU A 18 -12.28 -0.94 -2.54
N TYR A 19 -12.64 -0.36 -1.40
CA TYR A 19 -13.81 -0.77 -0.63
C TYR A 19 -15.08 -0.70 -1.47
N ARG A 20 -15.32 0.44 -2.13
CA ARG A 20 -16.49 0.65 -3.00
C ARG A 20 -16.54 -0.35 -4.15
N PHE A 21 -15.41 -0.62 -4.78
CA PHE A 21 -15.30 -1.60 -5.87
C PHE A 21 -15.67 -3.01 -5.40
N ILE A 22 -15.11 -3.46 -4.27
CA ILE A 22 -15.42 -4.80 -3.72
C ILE A 22 -16.86 -4.85 -3.24
N ALA A 23 -17.34 -3.83 -2.53
CA ALA A 23 -18.70 -3.80 -2.00
C ALA A 23 -19.75 -3.90 -3.11
N ALA A 24 -19.51 -3.22 -4.25
CA ALA A 24 -20.37 -3.28 -5.41
C ALA A 24 -20.35 -4.63 -6.14
N ARG A 25 -19.23 -5.35 -6.10
CA ARG A 25 -19.03 -6.59 -6.87
C ARG A 25 -19.30 -7.86 -6.06
N ASP A 26 -18.74 -7.92 -4.86
CA ASP A 26 -18.65 -9.10 -3.98
C ASP A 26 -19.40 -8.89 -2.64
N GLY A 27 -20.02 -7.73 -2.43
CA GLY A 27 -20.82 -7.40 -1.25
C GLY A 27 -20.04 -6.70 -0.13
N ALA A 28 -20.77 -5.97 0.72
CA ALA A 28 -20.19 -5.16 1.79
C ALA A 28 -19.41 -5.98 2.83
N GLU A 29 -19.88 -7.20 3.16
CA GLU A 29 -19.17 -8.09 4.08
C GLU A 29 -17.77 -8.47 3.56
N THR A 30 -17.66 -8.76 2.27
CA THR A 30 -16.38 -9.05 1.62
C THR A 30 -15.46 -7.83 1.63
N ALA A 31 -16.01 -6.64 1.38
CA ALA A 31 -15.26 -5.40 1.40
C ALA A 31 -14.70 -5.09 2.81
N GLU A 32 -15.53 -5.25 3.83
CA GLU A 32 -15.16 -5.04 5.25
C GLU A 32 -14.05 -5.99 5.69
N ARG A 33 -14.16 -7.27 5.32
CA ARG A 33 -13.11 -8.26 5.60
C ARG A 33 -11.78 -7.87 4.96
N ILE A 34 -11.80 -7.47 3.69
CA ILE A 34 -10.57 -7.07 2.98
C ILE A 34 -9.98 -5.78 3.57
N LEU A 35 -10.82 -4.82 3.96
CA LEU A 35 -10.37 -3.60 4.61
C LEU A 35 -9.66 -3.92 5.94
N THR A 36 -10.29 -4.71 6.80
CA THR A 36 -9.71 -5.19 8.07
C THR A 36 -8.37 -5.89 7.83
N GLU A 37 -8.26 -6.71 6.79
CA GLU A 37 -7.01 -7.40 6.45
C GLU A 37 -5.89 -6.43 6.03
N ILE A 38 -6.21 -5.39 5.25
CA ILE A 38 -5.25 -4.35 4.85
C ILE A 38 -4.80 -3.54 6.08
N GLU A 39 -5.73 -3.17 6.95
CA GLU A 39 -5.44 -2.45 8.19
C GLU A 39 -4.51 -3.27 9.10
N SER A 40 -4.80 -4.55 9.27
CA SER A 40 -3.96 -5.48 10.03
C SER A 40 -2.55 -5.60 9.43
N ALA A 41 -2.46 -5.71 8.10
CA ALA A 41 -1.17 -5.75 7.42
C ALA A 41 -0.38 -4.44 7.60
N CYS A 42 -1.04 -3.29 7.57
CA CYS A 42 -0.43 -1.99 7.88
C CYS A 42 0.01 -1.90 9.34
N ALA A 43 -0.75 -2.43 10.30
CA ALA A 43 -0.39 -2.42 11.72
C ALA A 43 0.92 -3.16 12.01
N ASP A 44 1.22 -4.25 11.29
CA ASP A 44 2.52 -4.93 11.39
C ASP A 44 3.72 -4.02 11.06
N LEU A 45 3.52 -2.96 10.26
CA LEU A 45 4.57 -2.00 9.93
C LEU A 45 4.94 -1.11 11.13
N GLU A 46 4.12 -1.05 12.18
CA GLU A 46 4.49 -0.35 13.42
C GLU A 46 5.70 -1.01 14.09
N GLU A 47 5.85 -2.33 13.95
CA GLU A 47 6.95 -3.08 14.58
C GLU A 47 8.09 -3.35 13.61
N PHE A 48 7.78 -3.73 12.36
CA PHE A 48 8.78 -4.23 11.40
C PHE A 48 8.70 -3.56 10.02
N PRO A 49 8.80 -2.23 9.91
CA PRO A 49 8.64 -1.56 8.62
C PRO A 49 9.80 -1.83 7.65
N ALA A 50 10.98 -2.23 8.13
CA ALA A 50 12.09 -2.57 7.26
C ALA A 50 11.95 -3.95 6.57
N ARG A 51 10.91 -4.73 6.89
CA ARG A 51 10.68 -6.07 6.29
C ARG A 51 10.24 -6.01 4.83
N GLY A 52 9.68 -4.88 4.40
CA GLY A 52 9.22 -4.72 3.02
C GLY A 52 10.38 -4.66 2.04
N ASN A 53 10.21 -5.33 0.91
CA ASN A 53 11.18 -5.29 -0.20
C ASN A 53 11.05 -3.97 -0.96
N ILE A 54 12.05 -3.65 -1.78
CA ILE A 54 11.94 -2.54 -2.73
C ILE A 54 11.08 -3.02 -3.92
N PRO A 55 10.05 -2.27 -4.35
CA PRO A 55 9.26 -2.62 -5.53
C PRO A 55 10.17 -2.79 -6.75
N LYS A 56 10.09 -3.94 -7.43
CA LYS A 56 10.94 -4.22 -8.61
C LYS A 56 10.80 -3.16 -9.70
N GLU A 57 9.61 -2.58 -9.83
CA GLU A 57 9.28 -1.52 -10.78
C GLU A 57 10.13 -0.27 -10.53
N LEU A 58 10.25 0.12 -9.26
CA LEU A 58 11.05 1.27 -8.83
C LEU A 58 12.55 0.95 -8.81
N ALA A 59 12.91 -0.27 -8.39
CA ALA A 59 14.29 -0.74 -8.42
C ALA A 59 14.87 -0.72 -9.84
N SER A 60 14.05 -1.05 -10.86
CA SER A 60 14.47 -1.08 -12.27
C SER A 60 14.92 0.28 -12.81
N ILE A 61 14.49 1.37 -12.19
CA ILE A 61 14.83 2.75 -12.54
C ILE A 61 15.72 3.43 -11.48
N GLY A 62 16.29 2.65 -10.55
CA GLY A 62 17.24 3.14 -9.55
C GLY A 62 16.64 3.79 -8.30
N ILE A 63 15.32 3.69 -8.10
CA ILE A 63 14.63 4.23 -6.91
C ILE A 63 14.59 3.14 -5.83
N SER A 64 15.06 3.46 -4.62
CA SER A 64 15.26 2.49 -3.53
C SER A 64 14.68 2.93 -2.18
N GLU A 65 14.15 4.15 -2.12
CA GLU A 65 13.59 4.77 -0.93
C GLU A 65 12.21 4.22 -0.56
N TYR A 66 11.54 3.60 -1.53
CA TYR A 66 10.24 2.98 -1.36
C TYR A 66 10.37 1.51 -1.02
N ARG A 67 9.44 1.06 -0.18
CA ARG A 67 9.24 -0.33 0.19
C ARG A 67 7.82 -0.75 -0.11
N GLU A 68 7.61 -2.04 -0.21
CA GLU A 68 6.30 -2.62 -0.38
C GLU A 68 5.96 -3.69 0.63
N LEU A 69 4.68 -3.75 0.93
CA LEU A 69 4.06 -4.83 1.68
C LEU A 69 2.99 -5.46 0.78
N HIS A 70 3.04 -6.79 0.69
CA HIS A 70 2.10 -7.58 -0.09
C HIS A 70 1.05 -8.19 0.82
N HIS A 71 -0.22 -7.92 0.53
CA HIS A 71 -1.37 -8.62 1.11
C HIS A 71 -2.34 -9.01 -0.01
N LYS A 72 -2.17 -10.22 -0.55
CA LYS A 72 -2.68 -10.61 -1.88
C LYS A 72 -4.17 -10.26 -2.10
N PRO A 73 -4.53 -9.71 -3.28
CA PRO A 73 -3.68 -9.25 -4.38
C PRO A 73 -3.10 -7.82 -4.17
N TRP A 74 -3.31 -7.21 -3.01
CA TRP A 74 -3.02 -5.81 -2.73
C TRP A 74 -1.54 -5.57 -2.41
N ARG A 75 -1.03 -4.42 -2.87
CA ARG A 75 0.31 -3.90 -2.60
C ARG A 75 0.17 -2.54 -1.94
N MET A 76 0.76 -2.36 -0.77
CA MET A 76 0.95 -1.04 -0.16
C MET A 76 2.38 -0.60 -0.37
N ILE A 77 2.57 0.57 -0.99
CA ILE A 77 3.89 1.15 -1.21
C ILE A 77 4.09 2.27 -0.21
N TYR A 78 5.20 2.23 0.52
CA TYR A 78 5.47 3.13 1.63
C TYR A 78 6.93 3.56 1.70
N ARG A 79 7.20 4.59 2.51
CA ARG A 79 8.55 5.00 2.91
C ARG A 79 8.67 5.02 4.42
N ILE A 80 9.88 4.84 4.92
CA ILE A 80 10.21 5.03 6.33
C ILE A 80 10.91 6.38 6.45
N ILE A 81 10.34 7.31 7.22
CA ILE A 81 10.83 8.67 7.43
C ILE A 81 10.98 8.89 8.94
N GLY A 82 12.20 8.74 9.45
CA GLY A 82 12.43 8.77 10.90
C GLY A 82 11.67 7.63 11.59
N THR A 83 10.67 7.98 12.40
CA THR A 83 9.78 7.02 13.08
C THR A 83 8.40 6.88 12.42
N ASP A 84 8.19 7.52 11.27
CA ASP A 84 6.93 7.48 10.54
C ASP A 84 7.04 6.54 9.32
N VAL A 85 6.01 5.75 9.11
CA VAL A 85 5.81 4.90 7.93
C VAL A 85 4.69 5.54 7.13
N VAL A 86 5.04 6.14 6.00
CA VAL A 86 4.06 6.85 5.16
C VAL A 86 3.70 5.96 3.98
N VAL A 87 2.45 5.49 3.93
CA VAL A 87 1.87 4.72 2.82
C VAL A 87 1.41 5.70 1.75
N TYR A 88 1.98 5.60 0.54
CA TYR A 88 1.71 6.50 -0.57
C TYR A 88 0.66 5.98 -1.54
N CYS A 89 0.50 4.65 -1.64
CA CYS A 89 -0.54 4.06 -2.47
C CYS A 89 -0.91 2.65 -2.02
N VAL A 90 -2.17 2.30 -2.27
CA VAL A 90 -2.72 0.94 -2.12
C VAL A 90 -3.24 0.50 -3.48
N ALA A 91 -2.67 -0.58 -4.02
CA ALA A 91 -2.94 -0.97 -5.41
C ALA A 91 -3.20 -2.46 -5.56
N ASP A 92 -4.01 -2.82 -6.55
CA ASP A 92 -4.13 -4.20 -7.02
C ASP A 92 -2.87 -4.60 -7.78
N GLY A 93 -2.06 -5.49 -7.21
CA GLY A 93 -0.82 -5.98 -7.81
C GLY A 93 -1.01 -6.77 -9.12
N ARG A 94 -2.25 -7.08 -9.51
CA ARG A 94 -2.60 -7.70 -10.81
C ARG A 94 -2.66 -6.69 -11.96
N ARG A 95 -2.70 -5.39 -11.68
CA ARG A 95 -2.69 -4.32 -12.69
C ARG A 95 -1.26 -4.09 -13.20
N ASP A 96 -1.14 -3.24 -14.22
CA ASP A 96 0.18 -2.75 -14.67
C ASP A 96 0.81 -1.86 -13.58
N MET A 97 1.61 -2.49 -12.72
CA MET A 97 2.26 -1.84 -11.59
C MET A 97 3.36 -0.87 -12.01
N GLN A 98 3.99 -1.09 -13.17
CA GLN A 98 5.00 -0.16 -13.68
C GLN A 98 4.33 1.16 -14.02
N ALA A 99 3.31 1.12 -14.89
CA ALA A 99 2.59 2.32 -15.31
C ALA A 99 1.86 3.01 -14.14
N PHE A 100 1.35 2.22 -13.17
CA PHE A 100 0.70 2.76 -11.99
C PHE A 100 1.68 3.55 -11.10
N LEU A 101 2.84 2.97 -10.75
CA LEU A 101 3.79 3.59 -9.84
C LEU A 101 4.49 4.81 -10.46
N GLU A 102 4.79 4.77 -11.76
CA GLU A 102 5.32 5.94 -12.47
C GLU A 102 4.36 7.13 -12.40
N ARG A 103 3.07 6.90 -12.67
CA ARG A 103 2.06 7.96 -12.60
C ARG A 103 1.82 8.48 -11.19
N ARG A 104 1.96 7.62 -10.18
CA ARG A 104 1.62 7.91 -8.80
C ARG A 104 2.74 8.57 -8.01
N LEU A 105 3.99 8.19 -8.28
CA LEU A 105 5.14 8.55 -7.43
C LEU A 105 6.20 9.41 -8.12
N ILE A 106 6.21 9.45 -9.46
CA ILE A 106 7.30 10.09 -10.22
C ILE A 106 6.82 11.30 -11.02
N ARG A 107 5.57 11.27 -11.48
CA ARG A 107 4.99 12.34 -12.29
C ARG A 107 4.48 13.51 -11.47
#